data_AF-A0A661ZTP5-F1
#
_entry.id   AF-A0A661ZTP5-F1
#
_cell.length_a   1.000
_cell.length_b   1.000
_cell.length_c   1.000
_cell.angle_alpha   90.00
_cell.angle_beta   90.00
_cell.angle_gamma   90.00
#
_symmetry.space_group_name_H-M   'P 1'
#
loop_
_entity.id
_entity.type
_entity.pdbx_description
1 polymer ?
#
loop_
_entity_poly.entity_id
_entity_poly.type
_entity_poly.pdbx_seq_one_letter_code
_entity_poly.pdbx_strand_id
1 'polypeptide(L)'
;MFNLVVTFYFLLIRYADDFIITGSSKEILENTVLPVIRQFLENRGLQLSEEKTRITSIHEGLNFLGQNVRKYDNGKLLIKPSKDSFNSITTRIKEVVRKNRATSPDRLI
;
A
#
# COMPACT_ATOMS: atom_id res chain seq x y z
N MET A 1 32.64 -24.82 -0.87
CA MET A 1 31.27 -24.60 -1.39
C MET A 1 30.77 -23.30 -0.77
N PHE A 2 30.86 -22.19 -1.50
CA PHE A 2 30.58 -20.84 -0.99
C PHE A 2 29.09 -20.66 -0.75
N ASN A 3 28.64 -20.76 0.50
CA ASN A 3 27.38 -20.14 0.91
C ASN A 3 27.69 -18.69 1.26
N LEU A 4 27.66 -17.83 0.25
CA LEU A 4 27.56 -16.41 0.46
C LEU A 4 26.14 -16.15 0.97
N VAL A 5 25.96 -16.12 2.29
CA VAL A 5 24.74 -15.57 2.89
C VAL A 5 24.79 -14.08 2.60
N VAL A 6 24.26 -13.68 1.44
CA VAL A 6 24.04 -12.27 1.14
C VAL A 6 22.93 -11.81 2.07
N THR A 7 23.32 -11.08 3.12
CA THR A 7 22.36 -10.45 4.02
C THR A 7 21.67 -9.32 3.27
N PHE A 8 20.57 -9.62 2.61
CA PHE A 8 19.71 -8.60 2.04
C PHE A 8 18.86 -7.99 3.15
N TYR A 9 18.99 -6.69 3.36
CA TYR A 9 18.15 -5.96 4.31
C TYR A 9 16.79 -5.69 3.65
N PHE A 10 15.76 -6.40 4.09
CA PHE A 10 14.36 -6.11 3.76
C PHE A 10 13.61 -5.71 5.03
N LEU A 11 12.65 -4.80 4.89
CA LEU A 11 11.72 -4.47 5.97
C LEU A 11 10.34 -4.96 5.60
N LEU A 12 9.76 -5.81 6.45
CA LEU A 12 8.36 -6.21 6.38
C LEU A 12 7.53 -5.27 7.26
N ILE A 13 6.54 -4.63 6.66
CA ILE A 13 5.52 -3.84 7.36
C ILE A 13 4.20 -4.55 7.12
N ARG A 14 3.53 -5.01 8.19
CA ARG A 14 2.29 -5.80 8.09
C ARG A 14 1.18 -5.19 8.95
N TYR A 15 -0.02 -5.16 8.40
CA TYR A 15 -1.26 -4.80 9.08
C TYR A 15 -2.35 -5.81 8.72
N ALA A 16 -2.76 -6.64 9.69
CA ALA A 16 -3.66 -7.77 9.46
C ALA A 16 -3.20 -8.65 8.28
N ASP A 17 -3.94 -8.67 7.17
CA ASP A 17 -3.62 -9.44 5.96
C ASP A 17 -2.85 -8.62 4.91
N ASP A 18 -2.82 -7.30 5.04
CA ASP A 18 -2.11 -6.40 4.13
C ASP A 18 -0.65 -6.20 4.59
N PHE A 19 0.30 -6.27 3.67
CA PHE A 19 1.71 -6.03 4.00
C PHE A 19 2.47 -5.36 2.85
N ILE A 20 3.57 -4.70 3.21
CA ILE A 20 4.57 -4.13 2.32
C ILE A 20 5.91 -4.75 2.65
N ILE A 21 6.69 -5.05 1.61
CA ILE A 21 8.09 -5.41 1.78
C ILE A 21 8.93 -4.44 0.96
N THR A 22 9.89 -3.81 1.64
CA THR A 22 10.88 -2.96 0.98
C THR A 22 12.14 -3.77 0.72
N GLY A 23 12.82 -3.45 -0.39
CA GLY A 23 14.08 -4.08 -0.77
C GLY A 23 14.96 -3.14 -1.55
N SER A 24 16.22 -3.50 -1.69
CA SER A 24 17.24 -2.71 -2.38
C SER A 24 17.08 -2.68 -3.90
N SER A 25 16.44 -3.69 -4.50
CA SER A 25 16.15 -3.72 -5.93
C SER A 25 14.86 -4.47 -6.26
N LYS A 26 14.30 -4.16 -7.43
CA LYS A 26 13.13 -4.84 -7.99
C LYS A 26 13.42 -6.33 -8.24
N GLU A 27 14.59 -6.65 -8.81
CA GLU A 27 14.99 -8.03 -9.11
C GLU A 27 15.04 -8.91 -7.87
N ILE A 28 15.53 -8.37 -6.75
CA ILE A 28 15.57 -9.13 -5.50
C ILE A 28 14.15 -9.38 -4.97
N LEU A 29 13.28 -8.37 -5.05
CA LEU A 29 11.87 -8.52 -4.66
C LEU A 29 11.16 -9.58 -5.52
N GLU A 30 11.41 -9.58 -6.82
CA GLU A 30 10.79 -10.51 -7.79
C GLU A 30 11.34 -11.93 -7.70
N ASN A 31 12.66 -12.09 -7.68
CA ASN A 31 13.31 -13.39 -7.83
C ASN A 31 13.58 -14.11 -6.50
N THR A 32 13.62 -13.37 -5.38
CA THR A 32 13.94 -13.95 -4.06
C THR A 32 12.78 -13.82 -3.09
N VAL A 33 12.26 -12.61 -2.90
CA VAL A 33 11.26 -12.34 -1.85
C VAL A 33 9.88 -12.90 -2.23
N LEU A 34 9.42 -12.64 -3.46
CA LEU A 34 8.10 -13.07 -3.92
C LEU A 34 7.94 -14.61 -3.90
N PRO A 35 8.90 -15.44 -4.37
CA PRO A 35 8.80 -16.89 -4.28
C PRO A 35 8.74 -17.41 -2.84
N VAL A 36 9.56 -16.83 -1.94
CA VAL A 36 9.56 -17.21 -0.52
C VAL A 36 8.20 -16.96 0.14
N ILE A 37 7.56 -15.82 -0.17
CA ILE A 37 6.23 -15.50 0.36
C ILE A 37 5.17 -16.42 -0.23
N ARG A 38 5.22 -16.70 -1.55
CA ARG A 38 4.28 -17.62 -2.21
C ARG A 38 4.35 -19.00 -1.54
N GLN A 39 5.54 -19.54 -1.36
CA GLN A 39 5.74 -20.83 -0.69
C GLN A 39 5.26 -20.81 0.77
N PHE A 40 5.53 -19.71 1.49
CA PHE A 40 5.10 -19.56 2.88
C PHE A 40 3.56 -19.53 3.03
N LEU A 41 2.86 -18.89 2.10
CA LEU A 41 1.39 -18.81 2.08
C LEU A 41 0.77 -20.12 1.60
N GLU A 42 1.35 -20.75 0.58
CA GLU A 42 0.87 -22.02 0.00
C GLU A 42 0.85 -23.14 1.05
N ASN A 43 1.89 -23.23 1.88
CA ASN A 43 1.95 -24.17 3.01
C ASN A 43 0.81 -23.97 4.04
N ARG A 44 0.12 -22.83 4.00
CA ARG A 44 -1.02 -22.48 4.87
C ARG A 44 -2.35 -22.49 4.13
N GLY A 45 -2.37 -22.93 2.86
CA GLY A 45 -3.55 -22.91 2.01
C GLY A 45 -3.98 -21.51 1.55
N LEU A 46 -3.07 -20.53 1.61
CA LEU A 46 -3.30 -19.15 1.18
C LEU A 46 -2.56 -18.87 -0.14
N GLN A 47 -3.10 -17.96 -0.95
CA GLN A 47 -2.48 -17.51 -2.19
C GLN A 47 -2.42 -15.98 -2.26
N LEU A 48 -1.38 -15.46 -2.91
CA LEU A 48 -1.32 -14.02 -3.21
C LEU A 48 -2.27 -13.68 -4.34
N SER A 49 -3.02 -12.59 -4.16
CA SER A 49 -3.78 -11.99 -5.24
C SER A 49 -2.83 -11.26 -6.18
N GLU A 50 -2.69 -11.74 -7.41
CA GLU A 50 -1.82 -11.12 -8.42
C GLU A 50 -2.28 -9.69 -8.78
N GLU A 51 -3.59 -9.44 -8.75
CA GLU A 51 -4.16 -8.11 -9.00
C GLU A 51 -3.79 -7.08 -7.92
N LYS A 52 -3.62 -7.52 -6.67
CA LYS A 52 -3.25 -6.65 -5.54
C LYS A 52 -1.75 -6.52 -5.34
N THR A 53 -0.98 -7.49 -5.85
CA THR A 53 0.48 -7.53 -5.65
C THR A 53 1.16 -6.68 -6.72
N ARG A 54 1.72 -5.54 -6.31
CA ARG A 54 2.45 -4.65 -7.22
C ARG A 54 3.83 -4.32 -6.67
N ILE A 55 4.85 -4.50 -7.51
CA ILE A 55 6.21 -4.04 -7.23
C ILE A 55 6.39 -2.70 -7.93
N THR A 56 6.70 -1.67 -7.15
CA THR A 56 6.82 -0.29 -7.63
C THR A 56 7.95 0.42 -6.90
N SER A 57 8.51 1.45 -7.53
CA SER A 57 9.49 2.32 -6.90
C SER A 57 8.81 3.27 -5.91
N ILE A 58 9.50 3.60 -4.81
CA ILE A 58 9.05 4.61 -3.85
C ILE A 58 8.82 5.99 -4.51
N HIS A 59 9.45 6.25 -5.66
CA HIS A 59 9.29 7.48 -6.44
C HIS A 59 7.97 7.55 -7.22
N GLU A 60 7.45 6.41 -7.68
CA GLU A 60 6.11 6.30 -8.27
C GLU A 60 5.04 6.40 -7.18
N GLY A 61 5.34 5.81 -6.02
CA GLY A 61 4.50 5.80 -4.83
C GLY A 61 3.70 4.50 -4.70
N LEU A 62 3.29 4.23 -3.47
CA LEU A 62 2.62 2.99 -3.07
C LEU A 62 1.37 3.32 -2.26
N ASN A 63 0.25 2.66 -2.57
CA ASN A 63 -0.95 2.73 -1.75
C ASN A 63 -0.93 1.66 -0.66
N PHE A 64 -1.15 2.05 0.59
CA PHE A 64 -1.26 1.15 1.74
C PHE A 64 -2.20 1.73 2.78
N LEU A 65 -3.19 0.94 3.21
CA LEU A 65 -4.20 1.33 4.21
C LEU A 65 -4.87 2.69 3.92
N GLY A 66 -5.22 2.94 2.66
CA GLY A 66 -5.85 4.20 2.23
C GLY A 66 -4.91 5.41 2.19
N GLN A 67 -3.61 5.22 2.42
CA GLN A 67 -2.58 6.24 2.25
C GLN A 67 -1.74 5.96 1.00
N ASN A 68 -1.29 7.00 0.32
CA ASN A 68 -0.27 6.98 -0.71
C ASN A 68 1.05 7.46 -0.11
N VAL A 69 2.04 6.59 -0.07
CA VAL A 69 3.41 6.88 0.37
C VAL A 69 4.26 7.10 -0.86
N ARG A 70 4.84 8.30 -1.01
CA ARG A 70 5.67 8.64 -2.18
C ARG A 70 6.85 9.51 -1.79
N LYS A 71 8.03 9.17 -2.32
CA LYS A 71 9.22 10.02 -2.26
C LYS A 71 9.32 10.85 -3.54
N TYR A 72 9.44 12.16 -3.38
CA TYR A 72 9.54 13.09 -4.50
C TYR A 72 11.01 13.35 -4.84
N ASP A 73 11.27 13.86 -6.05
CA ASP A 73 12.63 14.09 -6.56
C ASP A 73 13.41 15.11 -5.74
N ASN A 74 12.72 15.98 -5.01
CA ASN A 74 13.29 16.89 -4.01
C ASN A 74 13.72 16.20 -2.71
N GLY A 75 13.71 14.86 -2.66
CA GLY A 75 14.06 14.05 -1.50
C GLY A 75 12.97 13.94 -0.44
N LYS A 76 11.87 14.69 -0.55
CA LYS A 76 10.80 14.72 0.46
C LYS A 76 9.93 13.46 0.37
N LEU A 77 9.80 12.76 1.50
CA LEU A 77 8.78 11.72 1.67
C LEU A 77 7.47 12.39 2.10
N LEU A 78 6.40 12.19 1.33
CA LEU A 78 5.06 12.63 1.72
C LEU A 78 4.12 11.43 1.78
N ILE A 79 3.32 11.42 2.84
CA ILE A 79 2.23 10.47 3.04
C ILE A 79 0.95 11.30 2.93
N LYS A 80 0.10 10.94 1.97
CA LYS A 80 -1.18 11.61 1.70
C LYS A 80 -2.28 10.57 1.59
N PRO A 81 -3.56 10.89 1.81
CA PRO A 81 -4.64 9.97 1.48
C PRO A 81 -4.53 9.52 0.02
N SER A 82 -4.78 8.23 -0.24
CA SER A 82 -4.87 7.73 -1.60
C SER A 82 -6.01 8.42 -2.34
N LYS A 83 -5.93 8.49 -3.67
CA LYS A 83 -6.97 9.10 -4.49
C LYS A 83 -8.34 8.48 -4.21
N ASP A 84 -8.39 7.17 -4.03
CA ASP A 84 -9.63 6.44 -3.75
C ASP A 84 -10.16 6.76 -2.35
N SER A 85 -9.29 6.83 -1.34
CA SER A 85 -9.68 7.22 0.02
C SER A 85 -10.22 8.65 0.04
N PHE A 86 -9.55 9.58 -0.65
CA PHE A 86 -9.99 10.97 -0.75
C PHE A 86 -11.35 11.09 -1.47
N ASN A 87 -11.52 10.36 -2.56
CA ASN A 87 -12.77 10.32 -3.31
C ASN A 87 -13.91 9.71 -2.48
N SER A 88 -13.66 8.62 -1.76
CA SER A 88 -14.64 7.98 -0.88
C SER A 88 -15.17 8.96 0.18
N ILE A 89 -14.26 9.66 0.87
CA ILE A 89 -14.61 10.69 1.86
C ILE A 89 -15.42 11.82 1.20
N THR A 90 -14.93 12.33 0.07
CA THR A 90 -15.59 13.44 -0.65
C THR A 90 -17.00 13.06 -1.12
N THR A 91 -17.17 11.84 -1.63
CA THR A 91 -18.48 11.31 -2.06
C THR A 91 -19.42 11.21 -0.86
N ARG A 92 -18.95 10.67 0.27
CA ARG A 92 -19.75 10.58 1.49
C ARG A 92 -20.22 11.96 1.98
N ILE A 93 -19.33 12.95 1.99
CA ILE A 93 -19.68 14.34 2.36
C ILE A 93 -20.76 14.88 1.41
N LYS A 94 -20.57 14.70 0.09
CA LYS A 94 -21.55 15.14 -0.92
C LYS A 94 -22.91 14.48 -0.71
N GLU A 95 -22.95 13.20 -0.36
CA GLU A 95 -24.20 12.49 -0.07
C GLU A 95 -24.91 13.05 1.17
N VAL A 96 -24.17 13.30 2.26
CA VAL A 96 -24.73 13.91 3.49
C VAL A 96 -25.34 15.28 3.17
N VAL A 97 -24.64 16.12 2.43
CA VAL A 97 -25.14 17.43 2.00
C VAL A 97 -26.38 17.29 1.10
N ARG A 98 -26.37 16.35 0.14
CA ARG A 98 -27.52 16.12 -0.74
C ARG A 98 -28.76 15.63 -0.01
N LYS A 99 -28.60 14.78 1.01
CA LYS A 99 -29.72 14.29 1.83
C LYS A 99 -30.31 15.37 2.73
N ASN A 100 -29.53 16.38 3.12
CA ASN A 100 -29.93 17.44 4.06
C ASN A 100 -30.14 18.80 3.39
N ARG A 101 -30.50 18.83 2.09
CA ARG A 101 -30.68 20.07 1.31
C ARG A 101 -31.71 21.07 1.87
N ALA A 102 -32.67 20.59 2.65
CA ALA A 102 -33.72 21.41 3.26
C ALA A 102 -33.40 21.83 4.70
N THR A 103 -32.23 21.46 5.21
CA THR A 103 -31.81 21.75 6.59
C THR A 103 -30.96 23.02 6.61
N SER A 104 -31.09 23.83 7.67
CA SER A 104 -30.22 24.99 7.86
C SER A 104 -28.74 24.57 7.96
N PRO A 105 -27.79 25.39 7.48
CA PRO A 105 -26.36 25.10 7.57
C PRO A 105 -25.91 24.75 8.99
N ASP A 106 -26.43 25.44 10.01
CA ASP A 106 -26.08 25.26 11.43
C ASP A 106 -26.42 23.87 12.00
N ARG A 107 -27.30 23.10 11.33
CA ARG A 107 -27.65 21.74 11.73
C ARG A 107 -26.86 20.66 10.98
N LEU A 108 -26.00 21.08 10.05
CA LEU A 108 -25.24 20.22 9.14
C LEU A 108 -23.75 20.13 9.56
N ILE A 109 -23.30 21.03 10.43
CA ILE A 109 -21.92 21.19 10.94
C ILE A 109 -21.89 21.13 12.47
#